data_AF-A0AB35SID5-F1
#
_entry.id   AF-A0AB35SID5-F1
#
_cell.length_a   1.000
_cell.length_b   1.000
_cell.length_c   1.000
_cell.angle_alpha   90.00
_cell.angle_beta   90.00
_cell.angle_gamma   90.00
#
_symmetry.space_group_name_H-M   'P 1'
#
loop_
_entity.id
_entity.type
_entity.pdbx_description
1 polymer ?
#
loop_
_entity_poly.entity_id
_entity_poly.type
_entity_poly.pdbx_seq_one_letter_code
_entity_poly.pdbx_strand_id
1 'polypeptide(L)' 'MSAKGCSPDNAAAEGFLGRLKQEFFHKRSFQGVSIDGFAKMLDEYMVWHRDKRIKLEYGMSIMDKRIQLGLVA' A
#
# COMPACT_ATOMS: atom_id res chain seq x y z
N MET A 1 16.52 2.77 -16.61
CA MET A 1 16.15 2.91 -15.18
C MET A 1 16.46 4.33 -14.76
N SER A 2 15.46 5.12 -14.37
CA SER A 2 15.66 6.50 -13.86
C SER A 2 16.38 6.47 -12.50
N ALA A 3 17.10 7.53 -12.14
CA ALA A 3 17.80 7.61 -10.87
C ALA A 3 16.83 7.55 -9.67
N LYS A 4 17.22 6.84 -8.60
CA LYS A 4 16.44 6.76 -7.35
C LYS A 4 16.03 8.14 -6.88
N GLY A 5 14.77 8.30 -6.51
CA GLY A 5 14.22 9.57 -6.02
C GLY A 5 14.18 10.74 -7.02
N CYS A 6 14.67 10.61 -8.26
CA CYS A 6 14.75 11.73 -9.20
C CYS A 6 13.46 11.96 -10.00
N SER A 7 12.51 11.03 -9.98
CA SER A 7 11.17 11.25 -10.56
C SER A 7 10.10 11.17 -9.45
N PRO A 8 9.12 12.08 -9.45
CA PRO A 8 8.04 12.09 -8.45
C PRO A 8 7.31 10.76 -8.35
N ASP A 9 7.09 10.10 -9.49
CA ASP A 9 6.43 8.78 -9.55
C ASP A 9 7.27 7.69 -8.87
N ASN A 10 8.60 7.72 -9.09
CA ASN A 10 9.51 6.77 -8.45
C ASN A 10 9.57 6.99 -6.93
N ALA A 11 9.59 8.24 -6.47
CA ALA A 11 9.58 8.55 -5.03
C ALA A 11 8.28 8.06 -4.34
N ALA A 12 7.12 8.24 -4.99
CA ALA A 12 5.85 7.74 -4.47
C ALA A 12 5.81 6.21 -4.39
N ALA A 13 6.30 5.53 -5.43
CA ALA A 13 6.41 4.07 -5.47
C ALA A 13 7.40 3.54 -4.42
N GLU A 14 8.57 4.18 -4.27
CA GLU A 14 9.57 3.85 -3.25
C GLU A 14 8.98 3.98 -1.84
N GLY A 15 8.22 5.03 -1.57
CA GLY A 15 7.55 5.22 -0.29
C GLY A 15 6.52 4.13 0.02
N PHE A 16 5.78 3.66 -0.98
CA PHE A 16 4.88 2.51 -0.84
C PHE A 16 5.64 1.21 -0.56
N LEU A 17 6.65 0.90 -1.38
CA LEU A 17 7.44 -0.33 -1.23
C LEU A 17 8.21 -0.37 0.10
N GLY A 18 8.66 0.79 0.59
CA GLY A 18 9.26 0.90 1.92
C GLY A 18 8.28 0.50 3.03
N ARG A 19 7.04 1.00 2.96
CA ARG A 19 5.98 0.62 3.91
C ARG A 19 5.59 -0.84 3.79
N LEU A 20 5.39 -1.35 2.58
CA LEU A 20 5.09 -2.75 2.35
C LEU A 20 6.15 -3.66 3.00
N LYS A 21 7.44 -3.34 2.84
CA LYS A 21 8.53 -4.09 3.49
C LYS A 21 8.46 -4.06 5.02
N GLN A 22 8.10 -2.92 5.61
CA GLN A 22 8.03 -2.78 7.07
C GLN A 22 6.74 -3.35 7.68
N GLU A 23 5.59 -3.09 7.06
CA GLU A 23 4.27 -3.42 7.60
C GLU A 23 3.85 -4.86 7.24
N PHE A 24 4.21 -5.36 6.05
CA PHE A 24 3.78 -6.69 5.57
C PHE A 24 4.84 -7.77 5.72
N PHE A 25 6.11 -7.46 5.42
CA PHE A 25 7.19 -8.44 5.38
C PHE A 25 8.02 -8.53 6.67
N HIS A 26 8.13 -7.45 7.45
CA HIS A 26 9.04 -7.41 8.59
C HIS A 26 8.62 -8.40 9.69
N LYS A 27 9.57 -9.23 10.16
CA LYS A 27 9.39 -10.24 11.22
C LYS A 27 8.23 -11.22 10.98
N ARG A 28 7.82 -11.42 9.72
CA ARG A 28 6.76 -12.35 9.35
C ARG A 28 7.36 -13.56 8.63
N SER A 29 7.01 -14.76 9.09
CA SER A 29 7.32 -16.01 8.38
C SER A 29 6.19 -16.35 7.42
N PHE A 30 6.54 -16.80 6.22
CA PHE A 30 5.63 -17.34 5.22
C PHE A 30 5.88 -18.84 4.98
N GLN A 31 6.63 -19.49 5.87
CA GLN A 31 6.89 -20.92 5.77
C GLN A 31 5.58 -21.70 5.86
N GLY A 32 5.34 -22.58 4.88
CA GLY A 32 4.10 -23.37 4.79
C GLY A 32 2.90 -22.62 4.20
N VAL A 33 3.05 -21.34 3.83
CA VAL A 33 2.00 -20.60 3.11
C VAL A 33 2.07 -20.95 1.63
N SER A 34 0.94 -21.34 1.03
CA SER A 34 0.85 -21.56 -0.41
C SER A 34 0.97 -20.24 -1.18
N ILE A 35 1.28 -20.31 -2.47
CA ILE A 35 1.35 -19.11 -3.31
C ILE A 35 0.00 -18.37 -3.34
N ASP A 36 -1.12 -19.09 -3.48
CA ASP A 36 -2.45 -18.49 -3.40
C ASP A 36 -2.73 -17.85 -2.03
N GLY A 37 -2.32 -18.50 -0.95
CA GLY A 37 -2.43 -17.94 0.40
C GLY A 37 -1.63 -16.64 0.54
N PHE A 38 -0.40 -16.62 0.03
CA PHE A 38 0.44 -15.43 0.03
C PHE A 38 -0.18 -14.31 -0.81
N ALA A 39 -0.66 -14.62 -2.02
CA ALA A 39 -1.31 -13.65 -2.91
C ALA A 39 -2.54 -13.03 -2.25
N LYS A 40 -3.38 -13.84 -1.59
CA LYS A 40 -4.54 -13.37 -0.84
C LYS A 40 -4.15 -12.46 0.32
N MET A 41 -3.16 -12.84 1.13
CA MET A 41 -2.68 -12.00 2.23
C MET A 41 -2.16 -10.65 1.72
N LEU A 42 -1.46 -10.65 0.59
CA LEU A 42 -0.96 -9.42 -0.02
C LEU A 42 -2.10 -8.55 -0.56
N ASP A 43 -3.10 -9.15 -1.20
CA ASP A 43 -4.29 -8.44 -1.67
C ASP A 43 -5.05 -7.78 -0.52
N GLU A 44 -5.28 -8.50 0.58
CA GLU A 44 -5.90 -7.97 1.80
C GLU A 44 -5.12 -6.78 2.36
N TYR A 45 -3.78 -6.84 2.37
CA TYR A 45 -2.94 -5.71 2.76
C TYR A 45 -3.12 -4.51 1.81
N MET A 46 -3.15 -4.74 0.50
CA MET A 46 -3.32 -3.66 -0.48
C MET A 46 -4.69 -2.98 -0.35
N VAL A 47 -5.75 -3.76 -0.14
CA VAL A 47 -7.11 -3.26 0.12
C VAL A 47 -7.13 -2.41 1.39
N TRP A 48 -6.56 -2.92 2.49
CA TRP A 48 -6.46 -2.16 3.74
C TRP A 48 -5.66 -0.86 3.57
N HIS A 49 -4.51 -0.91 2.91
CA HIS A 49 -3.65 0.26 2.69
C HIS A 49 -4.37 1.35 1.88
N ARG A 50 -5.26 0.97 0.95
CA ARG A 50 -6.03 1.89 0.12
C ARG A 50 -7.27 2.44 0.84
N ASP A 51 -8.02 1.57 1.52
CA ASP A 51 -9.40 1.86 1.94
C ASP A 51 -9.53 2.22 3.42
N LYS A 52 -8.55 1.83 4.25
CA LYS A 52 -8.66 1.95 5.71
C LYS A 52 -7.51 2.72 6.35
N ARG A 53 -6.33 2.70 5.73
CA ARG A 53 -5.15 3.41 6.26
C ARG A 53 -5.36 4.93 6.19
N ILE A 54 -5.38 5.56 7.36
CA ILE A 54 -5.46 7.03 7.48
C ILE A 54 -4.18 7.64 6.94
N LYS A 55 -4.31 8.61 6.02
CA LYS A 55 -3.20 9.47 5.62
C LYS A 55 -3.21 10.74 6.45
N LEU A 56 -2.10 11.02 7.13
CA LEU A 56 -1.93 12.21 7.98
C LEU A 56 -2.24 13.52 7.23
N GLU A 57 -1.89 13.59 5.94
CA GLU A 57 -2.18 14.75 5.09
C GLU A 57 -3.68 15.05 4.93
N TYR A 58 -4.54 14.03 4.97
CA TYR A 58 -5.98 14.18 4.75
C TYR A 58 -6.83 13.92 5.99
N GLY A 59 -6.25 13.37 7.06
CA GLY A 59 -7.00 12.92 8.25
C GLY A 59 -7.94 11.72 8.00
N MET A 60 -7.94 11.15 6.78
CA MET A 60 -8.83 10.07 6.35
C MET A 60 -8.12 9.13 5.37
N SER A 61 -8.79 8.03 4.96
CA SER A 61 -8.25 7.13 3.94
C SER A 61 -8.29 7.76 2.54
N ILE A 62 -7.52 7.21 1.61
CA ILE A 62 -7.56 7.65 0.21
C ILE A 62 -8.93 7.36 -0.42
N MET A 63 -9.52 6.21 -0.11
CA MET A 63 -10.84 5.85 -0.63
C MET A 63 -11.91 6.83 -0.13
N ASP A 64 -11.94 7.12 1.17
CA ASP A 64 -12.90 8.08 1.72
C ASP A 64 -12.70 9.46 1.09
N LYS A 65 -11.44 9.89 0.88
CA LYS A 65 -11.15 11.15 0.22
C LYS A 65 -11.69 11.17 -1.22
N ARG A 66 -11.57 10.07 -1.96
CA ARG A 66 -12.10 9.95 -3.32
C ARG A 66 -13.64 9.96 -3.35
N ILE A 67 -14.28 9.30 -2.38
CA ILE A 67 -15.75 9.34 -2.21
C ILE A 67 -16.19 10.78 -1.94
N GLN A 68 -15.53 11.50 -1.03
CA GLN A 68 -15.84 12.90 -0.73
C GLN A 68 -15.68 13.81 -1.97
N LEU A 69 -14.75 13.50 -2.85
CA LEU A 69 -14.52 14.23 -4.10
C LEU A 69 -15.45 13.77 -5.25
N GLY A 70 -16.31 12.77 -5.04
CA GLY A 70 -17.18 12.21 -6.09
C GLY A 70 -16.43 11.47 -7.20
N LEU A 71 -15.20 11.01 -6.93
CA LEU A 71 -14.33 10.33 -7.90
C LEU A 71 -14.53 8.80 -7.91
N VAL A 72 -15.43 8.30 -7.07
CA VAL A 72 -15.80 6.89 -6.95
C VAL A 72 -17.33 6.85 -7.00
N ALA A 73 -17.86 6.02 -7.90
CA ALA A 73 -19.29 5.80 -8.10
C ALA A 73 -19.88 4.88 -7.02
#